data_AF-A0A1H7N8Z6-F1
#
_entry.id   AF-A0A1H7N8Z6-F1
#
_cell.length_a   1.000
_cell.length_b   1.000
_cell.length_c   1.000
_cell.angle_alpha   90.00
_cell.angle_beta   90.00
_cell.angle_gamma   90.00
#
_symmetry.space_group_name_H-M   'P 1'
#
loop_
_entity.id
_entity.type
_entity.pdbx_description
1 polymer ?
#
loop_
_entity_poly.entity_id
_entity_poly.type
_entity_poly.pdbx_seq_one_letter_code
_entity_poly.pdbx_strand_id
1 'polypeptide(L)'
;MNRNHRPLTVWTLACLTVVSVVLVIPWILWQSQAPTQLNIMIVDKSKPDLSYVGHKGLVWILNQQKIVQQTGEHYTYEEDYYGYDIQDGISRIERKLPDEVTDTDLIYLTANHHLSSTDTNERKQGNIYEGLTIYDAHKIREAATKGVTIVAEFSALSNAVSNMTREQLYPILGMKSSGWQGRTVSDLQSWDEVPQRVRMNYERREKKEWPYHGAGIVLFHEDGRVIVLKQGQDVKTGDIKLAFTQEGGEWSGITRDIHYSEWFDIIVPEKEATVLAWYKTDLTENGQQKLMDAGIPAEFAALIRYEGYNRTYYMAGSFGELEHYSFWRRIKGWDVVKTKLTPDQKGVPDRFYWKVYVPVMKKILQEVQTGQAPWQ
;
A
#
# COMPACT_ATOMS: atom_id res chain seq x y z
N MET A 1 55.53 15.02 -33.14
CA MET A 1 54.30 14.21 -33.02
C MET A 1 53.18 15.08 -32.41
N ASN A 2 52.45 15.83 -33.23
CA ASN A 2 51.23 16.51 -32.79
C ASN A 2 50.08 15.50 -32.82
N ARG A 3 49.73 14.94 -31.65
CA ARG A 3 48.51 14.13 -31.52
C ARG A 3 47.31 15.06 -31.68
N ASN A 4 46.56 14.87 -32.77
CA ASN A 4 45.27 15.53 -33.01
C ASN A 4 44.27 15.15 -31.90
N HIS A 5 44.18 15.96 -30.84
CA HIS A 5 43.20 15.79 -29.75
C HIS A 5 41.83 16.41 -30.05
N ARG A 6 41.69 17.13 -31.17
CA ARG A 6 40.45 17.82 -31.59
C ARG A 6 39.21 16.94 -31.78
N PRO A 7 39.26 15.72 -32.36
CA PRO A 7 38.06 14.90 -32.49
C PRO A 7 37.56 14.45 -31.11
N LEU A 8 38.47 14.02 -30.22
CA LEU A 8 38.10 13.51 -28.90
C LEU A 8 37.39 14.58 -28.05
N THR A 9 37.87 15.82 -28.08
CA THR A 9 37.24 16.94 -27.35
C THR A 9 35.87 17.31 -27.91
N VAL A 10 35.66 17.21 -29.22
CA VAL A 10 34.36 17.45 -29.86
C VAL A 10 33.38 16.33 -29.52
N TRP A 11 33.81 15.08 -29.54
CA TRP A 11 32.99 13.93 -29.12
C TRP A 11 32.61 14.01 -27.64
N THR A 12 33.53 14.41 -26.76
CA THR A 12 33.21 14.60 -25.33
C THR A 12 32.22 15.74 -25.12
N LEU A 13 32.37 16.86 -25.84
CA LEU A 13 31.42 17.98 -25.74
C LEU A 13 30.04 17.55 -26.25
N ALA A 14 29.98 16.88 -27.40
CA ALA A 14 28.73 16.39 -27.97
C ALA A 14 28.03 15.41 -27.01
N CYS A 15 28.79 14.50 -26.38
CA CYS A 15 28.24 13.56 -25.40
C CYS A 15 27.70 14.29 -24.16
N LEU A 16 28.43 15.27 -23.62
CA LEU A 16 27.96 16.12 -22.51
C LEU A 16 26.70 16.91 -22.86
N THR A 17 26.61 17.45 -24.08
CA THR A 17 25.42 18.15 -24.55
C THR A 17 24.24 17.20 -24.64
N VAL A 18 24.41 16.00 -25.20
CA VAL A 18 23.34 15.00 -25.28
C VAL A 18 22.87 14.58 -23.88
N VAL A 19 23.78 14.31 -22.94
CA VAL A 19 23.43 13.98 -21.56
C VAL A 19 22.65 15.12 -20.89
N SER A 20 23.08 16.36 -21.09
CA SER A 20 22.38 17.53 -20.54
C SER A 20 20.97 17.66 -21.12
N VAL A 21 20.82 17.49 -22.43
CA VAL A 21 19.52 17.52 -23.11
C VAL A 21 18.59 16.42 -22.59
N VAL A 22 19.11 15.20 -22.41
CA VAL A 22 18.33 14.06 -21.90
C VAL A 22 17.89 14.27 -20.44
N LEU A 23 18.66 14.98 -19.63
CA LEU A 23 18.28 15.28 -18.24
C LEU A 23 17.33 16.49 -18.14
N VAL A 24 17.53 17.52 -18.96
CA VAL A 24 16.77 18.78 -18.86
C VAL A 24 15.42 18.70 -19.58
N ILE A 25 15.33 18.07 -20.76
CA ILE A 25 14.08 18.00 -21.52
C ILE A 25 12.94 17.38 -20.69
N PRO A 26 13.10 16.22 -20.03
CA PRO A 26 12.03 15.64 -19.23
C PRO A 26 11.54 16.54 -18.10
N TRP A 27 12.44 17.35 -17.52
CA TRP A 27 12.07 18.34 -16.51
C TRP A 27 11.28 19.50 -17.12
N ILE A 28 11.69 20.03 -18.28
CA ILE A 28 10.94 21.06 -19.02
C ILE A 28 9.55 20.53 -19.39
N LEU A 29 9.47 19.31 -19.94
CA LEU A 29 8.19 18.70 -20.31
C LEU A 29 7.28 18.49 -19.11
N TRP A 30 7.84 18.15 -17.95
CA TRP A 30 7.08 18.13 -16.71
C TRP A 30 6.60 19.53 -16.37
N GLN A 31 7.47 20.54 -16.37
CA GLN A 31 7.11 21.94 -16.06
C GLN A 31 6.00 22.48 -16.99
N SER A 32 5.99 22.09 -18.26
CA SER A 32 4.99 22.50 -19.25
C SER A 32 3.66 21.74 -19.19
N GLN A 33 3.57 20.62 -18.46
CA GLN A 33 2.31 19.90 -18.28
C GLN A 33 1.31 20.73 -17.44
N ALA A 34 0.07 20.82 -17.90
CA ALA A 34 -1.00 21.48 -17.16
C ALA A 34 -1.30 20.71 -15.85
N PRO A 35 -1.48 21.40 -14.71
CA PRO A 35 -1.90 20.74 -13.49
C PRO A 35 -3.33 20.21 -13.63
N THR A 36 -3.59 19.07 -12.99
CA THR A 36 -4.92 18.48 -12.88
C THR A 36 -5.47 18.77 -11.50
N GLN A 37 -6.61 19.46 -11.42
CA GLN A 37 -7.30 19.65 -10.16
C GLN A 37 -8.03 18.35 -9.81
N LEU A 38 -7.62 17.72 -8.72
CA LEU A 38 -8.28 16.55 -8.17
C LEU A 38 -8.13 16.59 -6.65
N ASN A 39 -9.24 16.76 -5.96
CA ASN A 39 -9.26 16.89 -4.51
C ASN A 39 -9.25 15.51 -3.85
N ILE A 40 -8.09 15.18 -3.30
CA ILE A 40 -7.83 13.94 -2.58
C ILE A 40 -7.78 14.22 -1.09
N MET A 41 -8.68 13.57 -0.35
CA MET A 41 -8.66 13.55 1.11
C MET A 41 -7.81 12.35 1.58
N ILE A 42 -6.62 12.62 2.11
CA ILE A 42 -5.74 11.60 2.70
C ILE A 42 -6.12 11.42 4.17
N VAL A 43 -6.49 10.20 4.57
CA VAL A 43 -6.79 9.85 5.96
C VAL A 43 -5.75 8.86 6.44
N ASP A 44 -4.92 9.32 7.37
CA ASP A 44 -3.89 8.52 8.03
C ASP A 44 -3.99 8.69 9.54
N LYS A 45 -4.63 7.71 10.18
CA LYS A 45 -4.85 7.69 11.63
C LYS A 45 -3.82 6.80 12.36
N SER A 46 -2.65 6.59 11.77
CA SER A 46 -1.58 5.83 12.41
C SER A 46 -1.02 6.54 13.64
N LYS A 47 -0.22 5.80 14.41
CA LYS A 47 0.66 6.44 15.38
C LYS A 47 1.52 7.48 14.63
N PRO A 48 1.57 8.72 15.11
CA PRO A 48 2.39 9.75 14.48
C PRO A 48 3.87 9.35 14.48
N ASP A 49 4.47 9.36 13.29
CA ASP A 49 5.92 9.33 13.11
C ASP A 49 6.37 10.33 12.03
N LEU A 50 7.64 10.72 12.08
CA LEU A 50 8.23 11.66 11.11
C LEU A 50 8.55 11.00 9.76
N SER A 51 8.21 9.72 9.57
CA SER A 51 8.55 8.96 8.38
C SER A 51 7.47 9.05 7.31
N TYR A 52 6.20 9.21 7.70
CA TYR A 52 5.03 9.35 6.82
C TYR A 52 4.94 8.25 5.75
N VAL A 53 5.42 7.04 6.06
CA VAL A 53 5.63 5.96 5.08
C VAL A 53 4.33 5.55 4.39
N GLY A 54 3.19 5.56 5.09
CA GLY A 54 1.89 5.10 4.60
C GLY A 54 1.29 5.96 3.50
N HIS A 55 1.55 7.27 3.48
CA HIS A 55 0.95 8.17 2.48
C HIS A 55 1.95 9.04 1.69
N LYS A 56 3.22 9.16 2.09
CA LYS A 56 4.18 9.96 1.29
C LYS A 56 4.39 9.39 -0.12
N GLY A 57 4.21 8.08 -0.28
CA GLY A 57 4.19 7.42 -1.59
C GLY A 57 3.06 7.96 -2.48
N LEU A 58 1.84 8.07 -1.95
CA LEU A 58 0.74 8.71 -2.66
C LEU A 58 1.11 10.13 -3.09
N VAL A 59 1.55 10.96 -2.13
CA VAL A 59 1.90 12.37 -2.38
C VAL A 59 3.02 12.51 -3.42
N TRP A 60 3.95 11.56 -3.48
CA TRP A 60 4.95 11.50 -4.55
C TRP A 60 4.31 11.39 -5.93
N ILE A 61 3.34 10.46 -6.10
CA ILE A 61 2.63 10.26 -7.36
C ILE A 61 1.79 11.48 -7.72
N LEU A 62 1.05 12.05 -6.75
CA LEU A 62 0.22 13.23 -6.98
C LEU A 62 1.06 14.37 -7.56
N ASN A 63 2.19 14.66 -6.91
CA ASN A 63 3.11 15.69 -7.40
C ASN A 63 3.73 15.32 -8.75
N GLN A 64 4.10 14.07 -8.97
CA GLN A 64 4.70 13.67 -10.24
C GLN A 64 3.71 13.73 -11.41
N GLN A 65 2.42 13.46 -11.18
CA GLN A 65 1.34 13.61 -12.15
C GLN A 65 0.80 15.05 -12.25
N LYS A 66 1.34 15.98 -11.46
CA LYS A 66 0.85 17.37 -11.32
C LYS A 66 -0.64 17.44 -10.91
N ILE A 67 -1.04 16.55 -10.03
CA ILE A 67 -2.32 16.65 -9.33
C ILE A 67 -2.17 17.70 -8.22
N VAL A 68 -3.11 18.64 -8.20
CA VAL A 68 -3.16 19.77 -7.27
C VAL A 68 -4.53 19.85 -6.60
N GLN A 69 -4.56 20.48 -5.44
CA GLN A 69 -5.79 20.83 -4.75
C GLN A 69 -6.62 21.83 -5.58
N GLN A 70 -7.89 22.03 -5.25
CA GLN A 70 -8.75 23.06 -5.87
C GLN A 70 -8.17 24.47 -5.75
N THR A 71 -7.40 24.75 -4.70
CA THR A 71 -6.65 26.02 -4.52
C THR A 71 -5.55 26.21 -5.57
N GLY A 72 -5.15 25.14 -6.27
CA GLY A 72 -4.01 25.10 -7.18
C GLY A 72 -2.70 24.71 -6.50
N GLU A 73 -2.70 24.48 -5.19
CA GLU A 73 -1.52 24.10 -4.42
C GLU A 73 -1.15 22.62 -4.58
N HIS A 74 0.14 22.33 -4.47
CA HIS A 74 0.68 20.98 -4.49
C HIS A 74 0.47 20.28 -3.15
N TYR A 75 0.27 18.97 -3.19
CA TYR A 75 0.19 18.14 -1.99
C TYR A 75 1.54 18.03 -1.26
N THR A 76 1.51 18.17 0.05
CA THR A 76 2.64 18.03 0.99
C THR A 76 2.31 16.96 2.02
N TYR A 77 3.14 15.93 2.15
CA TYR A 77 2.79 14.78 3.01
C TYR A 77 2.84 15.13 4.50
N GLU A 78 3.63 16.13 4.89
CA GLU A 78 3.68 16.59 6.28
C GLU A 78 2.41 17.33 6.73
N GLU A 79 1.64 17.89 5.78
CA GLU A 79 0.57 18.85 6.08
C GLU A 79 -0.79 18.42 5.54
N ASP A 80 -0.87 17.72 4.41
CA ASP A 80 -2.12 17.46 3.67
C ASP A 80 -2.73 16.08 3.98
N TYR A 81 -2.95 15.79 5.26
CA TYR A 81 -3.66 14.59 5.70
C TYR A 81 -4.49 14.84 6.96
N TYR A 82 -5.53 14.01 7.14
CA TYR A 82 -6.33 13.94 8.35
C TYR A 82 -5.80 12.83 9.25
N GLY A 83 -5.24 13.23 10.39
CA GLY A 83 -4.45 12.35 11.24
C GLY A 83 -3.96 13.05 12.49
N TYR A 84 -2.84 12.59 13.04
CA TYR A 84 -2.18 13.22 14.17
C TYR A 84 -0.99 14.06 13.72
N ASP A 85 -1.05 15.38 13.93
CA ASP A 85 0.04 16.30 13.63
C ASP A 85 1.17 16.19 14.66
N ILE A 86 2.40 16.22 14.15
CA ILE A 86 3.64 16.09 14.91
C ILE A 86 4.34 17.44 14.92
N GLN A 87 4.41 18.06 16.09
CA GLN A 87 5.19 19.27 16.30
C GLN A 87 6.32 18.97 17.28
N ASP A 88 7.56 19.24 16.87
CA ASP A 88 8.79 18.97 17.64
C ASP A 88 8.96 17.50 18.05
N GLY A 89 8.46 16.56 17.25
CA GLY A 89 8.50 15.12 17.56
C GLY A 89 7.45 14.66 18.59
N ILE A 90 6.48 15.52 18.95
CA ILE A 90 5.39 15.21 19.88
C ILE A 90 4.06 15.34 19.13
N SER A 91 3.20 14.32 19.25
CA SER A 91 1.81 14.39 18.78
C SER A 91 1.04 15.43 19.58
N ARG A 92 0.63 16.53 18.94
CA ARG A 92 -0.04 17.64 19.65
C ARG A 92 -1.49 17.84 19.25
N ILE A 93 -1.86 17.62 17.98
CA ILE A 93 -3.19 17.99 17.48
C ILE A 93 -3.72 16.93 16.52
N GLU A 94 -4.90 16.40 16.80
CA GLU A 94 -5.63 15.57 15.85
C GLU A 94 -6.35 16.46 14.83
N ARG A 95 -6.06 16.28 13.54
CA ARG A 95 -6.88 16.80 12.45
C ARG A 95 -8.03 15.84 12.18
N LYS A 96 -9.22 16.24 12.62
CA LYS A 96 -10.46 15.47 12.43
C LYS A 96 -11.02 15.66 11.02
N LEU A 97 -11.67 14.62 10.52
CA LEU A 97 -12.46 14.75 9.29
C LEU A 97 -13.52 15.83 9.47
N PRO A 98 -13.88 16.57 8.40
CA PRO A 98 -14.94 17.55 8.48
C PRO A 98 -16.30 16.87 8.76
N ASP A 99 -17.23 17.63 9.34
CA ASP A 99 -18.59 17.14 9.59
C ASP A 99 -19.32 16.76 8.30
N GLU A 100 -18.99 17.41 7.19
CA GLU A 100 -19.44 17.00 5.88
C GLU A 100 -18.25 16.98 4.94
N VAL A 101 -18.07 15.86 4.23
CA VAL A 101 -17.07 15.75 3.17
C VAL A 101 -17.67 16.36 1.91
N THR A 102 -17.28 17.59 1.61
CA THR A 102 -17.63 18.29 0.37
C THR A 102 -16.41 18.35 -0.55
N ASP A 103 -16.64 18.58 -1.84
CA ASP A 103 -15.60 18.93 -2.80
C ASP A 103 -14.42 17.94 -2.82
N THR A 104 -14.69 16.65 -2.62
CA THR A 104 -13.68 15.59 -2.56
C THR A 104 -13.96 14.57 -3.65
N ASP A 105 -12.98 14.32 -4.52
CA ASP A 105 -13.10 13.38 -5.62
C ASP A 105 -12.70 11.95 -5.19
N LEU A 106 -11.71 11.86 -4.30
CA LEU A 106 -11.18 10.59 -3.78
C LEU A 106 -10.80 10.70 -2.30
N ILE A 107 -11.12 9.67 -1.52
CA ILE A 107 -10.62 9.47 -0.16
C ILE A 107 -9.60 8.32 -0.19
N TYR A 108 -8.40 8.60 0.31
CA TYR A 108 -7.34 7.61 0.48
C TYR A 108 -7.19 7.23 1.95
N LEU A 109 -7.45 5.97 2.29
CA LEU A 109 -7.34 5.44 3.65
C LEU A 109 -6.06 4.61 3.77
N THR A 110 -5.18 5.03 4.68
CA THR A 110 -3.95 4.30 4.99
C THR A 110 -3.59 4.43 6.47
N ALA A 111 -2.55 3.72 6.88
CA ALA A 111 -1.88 3.85 8.16
C ALA A 111 -0.46 3.27 8.07
N ASN A 112 0.44 3.72 8.95
CA ASN A 112 1.70 3.03 9.19
C ASN A 112 1.45 1.78 10.05
N HIS A 113 1.66 0.59 9.48
CA HIS A 113 1.47 -0.67 10.17
C HIS A 113 2.71 -1.05 11.00
N HIS A 114 2.91 -0.36 12.12
CA HIS A 114 3.87 -0.78 13.13
C HIS A 114 3.21 -1.76 14.11
N LEU A 115 3.45 -3.06 13.94
CA LEU A 115 3.08 -4.10 14.92
C LEU A 115 3.83 -4.01 16.26
N SER A 116 4.50 -2.89 16.53
CA SER A 116 5.39 -2.68 17.68
C SER A 116 4.79 -1.82 18.80
N SER A 117 3.47 -1.66 18.90
CA SER A 117 2.87 -1.34 20.21
C SER A 117 2.51 -2.63 20.94
N THR A 118 3.52 -3.09 21.65
CA THR A 118 3.39 -3.70 22.97
C THR A 118 2.23 -3.07 23.74
N ASP A 119 1.44 -3.93 24.40
CA ASP A 119 0.43 -3.57 25.38
C ASP A 119 -0.88 -2.90 24.93
N THR A 120 -1.96 -3.66 25.13
CA THR A 120 -3.30 -3.14 25.44
C THR A 120 -3.33 -2.12 26.59
N ASN A 121 -2.24 -2.00 27.37
CA ASN A 121 -2.04 -0.99 28.40
C ASN A 121 -1.46 0.33 27.86
N GLU A 122 -0.71 0.35 26.76
CA GLU A 122 -0.25 1.62 26.13
C GLU A 122 -1.43 2.39 25.51
N ARG A 123 -2.44 1.67 24.99
CA ARG A 123 -3.74 2.28 24.61
C ARG A 123 -4.46 3.00 25.75
N LYS A 124 -4.10 2.71 27.01
CA LYS A 124 -4.70 3.34 28.21
C LYS A 124 -3.86 4.47 28.78
N GLN A 125 -2.59 4.60 28.40
CA GLN A 125 -1.67 5.56 29.01
C GLN A 125 -1.57 6.84 28.15
N GLY A 126 -2.70 7.55 28.05
CA GLY A 126 -2.76 8.93 27.58
C GLY A 126 -3.47 9.15 26.24
N ASN A 127 -4.81 9.03 26.23
CA ASN A 127 -5.78 9.77 25.38
C ASN A 127 -5.56 9.95 23.85
N ILE A 128 -4.62 9.26 23.19
CA ILE A 128 -4.51 9.26 21.73
C ILE A 128 -5.20 7.98 21.23
N TYR A 129 -6.42 8.11 20.71
CA TYR A 129 -7.13 7.01 20.05
C TYR A 129 -6.48 6.73 18.68
N GLU A 130 -5.35 6.03 18.66
CA GLU A 130 -4.75 5.54 17.42
C GLU A 130 -5.77 4.71 16.64
N GLY A 131 -6.03 5.06 15.37
CA GLY A 131 -6.94 4.33 14.52
C GLY A 131 -8.12 5.11 13.94
N LEU A 132 -8.71 4.54 12.88
CA LEU A 132 -10.01 4.99 12.38
C LEU A 132 -11.06 4.79 13.46
N THR A 133 -11.81 5.85 13.77
CA THR A 133 -12.92 5.84 14.73
C THR A 133 -14.25 5.56 14.05
N ILE A 134 -15.28 5.28 14.85
CA ILE A 134 -16.65 5.10 14.35
C ILE A 134 -17.18 6.38 13.67
N TYR A 135 -16.74 7.56 14.13
CA TYR A 135 -17.06 8.84 13.51
C TYR A 135 -16.44 8.92 12.11
N ASP A 136 -15.15 8.60 11.98
CA ASP A 136 -14.46 8.59 10.68
C ASP A 136 -15.15 7.63 9.71
N ALA A 137 -15.45 6.41 10.16
CA ALA A 137 -16.14 5.42 9.34
C ALA A 137 -17.52 5.92 8.87
N HIS A 138 -18.27 6.62 9.71
CA HIS A 138 -19.54 7.22 9.31
C HIS A 138 -19.34 8.28 8.22
N LYS A 139 -18.39 9.20 8.37
CA LYS A 139 -18.13 10.27 7.39
C LYS A 139 -17.63 9.72 6.05
N ILE A 140 -16.76 8.72 6.08
CA ILE A 140 -16.27 8.04 4.88
C ILE A 140 -17.42 7.34 4.16
N ARG A 141 -18.30 6.64 4.88
CA ARG A 141 -19.50 6.02 4.28
C ARG A 141 -20.43 7.04 3.68
N GLU A 142 -20.67 8.16 4.35
CA GLU A 142 -21.51 9.23 3.83
C GLU A 142 -20.95 9.77 2.51
N ALA A 143 -19.64 10.06 2.46
CA ALA A 143 -18.96 10.50 1.24
C ALA A 143 -19.06 9.44 0.12
N ALA A 144 -18.82 8.17 0.44
CA ALA A 144 -18.99 7.05 -0.48
C ALA A 144 -20.43 6.98 -1.03
N THR A 145 -21.45 7.17 -0.20
CA THR A 145 -22.85 7.20 -0.69
C THR A 145 -23.18 8.38 -1.60
N LYS A 146 -22.38 9.45 -1.55
CA LYS A 146 -22.46 10.61 -2.45
C LYS A 146 -21.62 10.42 -3.74
N GLY A 147 -21.00 9.25 -3.92
CA GLY A 147 -20.24 8.90 -5.13
C GLY A 147 -18.74 9.19 -5.06
N VAL A 148 -18.21 9.61 -3.91
CA VAL A 148 -16.77 9.85 -3.73
C VAL A 148 -16.00 8.53 -3.87
N THR A 149 -14.92 8.53 -4.65
CA THR A 149 -14.11 7.31 -4.84
C THR A 149 -13.36 6.98 -3.56
N ILE A 150 -13.34 5.71 -3.15
CA ILE A 150 -12.60 5.27 -1.96
C ILE A 150 -11.42 4.42 -2.42
N VAL A 151 -10.24 4.69 -1.89
CA VAL A 151 -9.07 3.81 -2.00
C VAL A 151 -8.63 3.49 -0.59
N ALA A 152 -8.56 2.22 -0.24
CA ALA A 152 -8.20 1.80 1.10
C ALA A 152 -7.15 0.70 1.08
N GLU A 153 -6.14 0.85 1.93
CA GLU A 153 -5.14 -0.17 2.19
C GLU A 153 -5.50 -0.99 3.43
N PHE A 154 -4.97 -2.22 3.49
CA PHE A 154 -5.05 -3.11 4.64
C PHE A 154 -4.73 -2.40 5.96
N SER A 155 -3.66 -1.60 5.97
CA SER A 155 -3.16 -0.92 7.15
C SER A 155 -4.21 -0.04 7.81
N ALA A 156 -5.06 0.65 7.04
CA ALA A 156 -6.13 1.49 7.56
C ALA A 156 -7.16 0.68 8.37
N LEU A 157 -7.57 -0.48 7.85
CA LEU A 157 -8.53 -1.35 8.53
C LEU A 157 -7.90 -2.07 9.73
N SER A 158 -6.65 -2.52 9.60
CA SER A 158 -5.91 -3.14 10.69
C SER A 158 -5.79 -2.19 11.89
N ASN A 159 -5.62 -0.90 11.61
CA ASN A 159 -5.49 0.15 12.61
C ASN A 159 -6.83 0.68 13.16
N ALA A 160 -8.00 0.21 12.71
CA ALA A 160 -9.28 0.69 13.24
C ALA A 160 -9.42 0.46 14.78
N VAL A 161 -10.07 1.39 15.49
CA VAL A 161 -10.16 1.35 16.97
C VAL A 161 -10.95 0.15 17.49
N SER A 162 -11.84 -0.43 16.67
CA SER A 162 -12.66 -1.59 17.01
C SER A 162 -13.10 -2.37 15.77
N ASN A 163 -13.43 -3.65 15.95
CA ASN A 163 -14.01 -4.49 14.89
C ASN A 163 -15.32 -3.86 14.36
N MET A 164 -16.15 -3.31 15.25
CA MET A 164 -17.36 -2.58 14.86
C MET A 164 -17.07 -1.43 13.88
N THR A 165 -15.98 -0.68 14.09
CA THR A 165 -15.60 0.41 13.18
C THR A 165 -15.19 -0.12 11.80
N ARG A 166 -14.38 -1.18 11.78
CA ARG A 166 -13.97 -1.83 10.53
C ARG A 166 -15.17 -2.38 9.75
N GLU A 167 -16.10 -3.04 10.45
CA GLU A 167 -17.31 -3.61 9.87
C GLU A 167 -18.24 -2.58 9.24
N GLN A 168 -18.23 -1.32 9.72
CA GLN A 168 -18.98 -0.25 9.05
C GLN A 168 -18.48 0.00 7.63
N LEU A 169 -17.19 -0.20 7.35
CA LEU A 169 -16.60 0.10 6.04
C LEU A 169 -16.79 -1.03 5.03
N TYR A 170 -16.99 -2.28 5.47
CA TYR A 170 -17.15 -3.44 4.58
C TYR A 170 -18.15 -3.24 3.42
N PRO A 171 -19.37 -2.69 3.63
CA PRO A 171 -20.33 -2.53 2.54
C PRO A 171 -19.89 -1.53 1.45
N ILE A 172 -19.11 -0.50 1.80
CA ILE A 172 -18.59 0.45 0.82
C ILE A 172 -17.30 -0.07 0.16
N LEU A 173 -16.58 -0.97 0.84
CA LEU A 173 -15.37 -1.61 0.32
C LEU A 173 -15.65 -2.86 -0.54
N GLY A 174 -16.86 -3.42 -0.47
CA GLY A 174 -17.24 -4.62 -1.24
C GLY A 174 -16.49 -5.88 -0.80
N MET A 175 -16.12 -5.96 0.47
CA MET A 175 -15.31 -7.04 1.03
C MET A 175 -15.62 -7.26 2.51
N LYS A 176 -15.23 -8.41 3.04
CA LYS A 176 -15.18 -8.69 4.48
C LYS A 176 -13.80 -9.24 4.85
N SER A 177 -13.29 -8.88 6.02
CA SER A 177 -12.09 -9.54 6.55
C SER A 177 -12.39 -10.99 6.94
N SER A 178 -11.48 -11.91 6.68
CA SER A 178 -11.54 -13.28 7.22
C SER A 178 -10.99 -13.36 8.65
N GLY A 179 -10.53 -12.24 9.22
CA GLY A 179 -9.83 -12.18 10.51
C GLY A 179 -8.37 -12.66 10.45
N TRP A 180 -7.91 -13.18 9.31
CA TRP A 180 -6.53 -13.62 9.11
C TRP A 180 -5.67 -12.51 8.51
N GLN A 181 -4.45 -12.39 9.01
CA GLN A 181 -3.40 -11.51 8.52
C GLN A 181 -2.10 -12.30 8.40
N GLY A 182 -1.17 -11.82 7.58
CA GLY A 182 0.10 -12.50 7.42
C GLY A 182 1.22 -11.68 6.84
N ARG A 183 2.41 -12.27 6.86
CA ARG A 183 3.62 -11.76 6.22
C ARG A 183 4.58 -12.89 5.88
N THR A 184 5.34 -12.70 4.81
CA THR A 184 6.50 -13.53 4.47
C THR A 184 7.68 -13.14 5.35
N VAL A 185 8.35 -14.12 5.95
CA VAL A 185 9.51 -13.89 6.81
C VAL A 185 10.76 -14.61 6.29
N SER A 186 11.91 -13.95 6.39
CA SER A 186 13.22 -14.51 6.08
C SER A 186 13.73 -15.42 7.19
N ASP A 187 13.34 -15.13 8.42
CA ASP A 187 13.61 -15.94 9.60
C ASP A 187 12.44 -15.93 10.59
N LEU A 188 11.86 -17.11 10.81
CA LEU A 188 10.80 -17.34 11.80
C LEU A 188 11.25 -17.09 13.24
N GLN A 189 12.56 -16.94 13.51
CA GLN A 189 13.10 -16.53 14.80
C GLN A 189 13.41 -15.03 14.91
N SER A 190 13.29 -14.26 13.82
CA SER A 190 13.50 -12.81 13.85
C SER A 190 12.41 -12.09 14.67
N TRP A 191 12.80 -11.39 15.72
CA TRP A 191 11.89 -10.58 16.54
C TRP A 191 11.37 -9.35 15.81
N ASP A 192 12.08 -8.92 14.75
CA ASP A 192 11.69 -7.79 13.91
C ASP A 192 10.61 -8.19 12.90
N GLU A 193 10.67 -9.43 12.37
CA GLU A 193 9.74 -9.92 11.36
C GLU A 193 8.53 -10.65 11.93
N VAL A 194 8.71 -11.38 13.04
CA VAL A 194 7.64 -12.11 13.74
C VAL A 194 7.31 -11.39 15.05
N PRO A 195 6.18 -10.66 15.12
CA PRO A 195 5.82 -9.88 16.31
C PRO A 195 5.75 -10.75 17.57
N GLN A 196 6.19 -10.20 18.71
CA GLN A 196 6.17 -10.90 20.00
C GLN A 196 4.77 -11.44 20.36
N ARG A 197 3.70 -10.69 20.05
CA ARG A 197 2.32 -11.12 20.30
C ARG A 197 1.97 -12.42 19.55
N VAL A 198 2.46 -12.58 18.32
CA VAL A 198 2.22 -13.80 17.53
C VAL A 198 2.85 -15.01 18.21
N ARG A 199 4.11 -14.87 18.68
CA ARG A 199 4.79 -15.93 19.42
C ARG A 199 4.09 -16.25 20.74
N MET A 200 3.77 -15.23 21.54
CA MET A 200 3.07 -15.42 22.82
C MET A 200 1.70 -16.07 22.65
N ASN A 201 0.97 -15.72 21.58
CA ASN A 201 -0.32 -16.33 21.27
C ASN A 201 -0.17 -17.82 20.92
N TYR A 202 0.82 -18.16 20.10
CA TYR A 202 1.18 -19.53 19.79
C TYR A 202 1.54 -20.31 21.05
N GLU A 203 2.49 -19.82 21.85
CA GLU A 203 3.00 -20.52 23.04
C GLU A 203 1.91 -20.76 24.08
N ARG A 204 1.01 -19.78 24.26
CA ARG A 204 -0.13 -19.89 25.17
C ARG A 204 -1.15 -20.94 24.71
N ARG A 205 -1.48 -20.97 23.42
CA ARG A 205 -2.48 -21.89 22.86
C ARG A 205 -1.94 -23.32 22.76
N GLU A 206 -0.74 -23.48 22.23
CA GLU A 206 -0.12 -24.78 21.99
C GLU A 206 0.57 -25.36 23.23
N LYS A 207 0.77 -24.55 24.28
CA LYS A 207 1.51 -24.92 25.51
C LYS A 207 2.90 -25.45 25.21
N LYS A 208 3.55 -24.89 24.18
CA LYS A 208 4.88 -25.24 23.69
C LYS A 208 5.64 -23.98 23.34
N GLU A 209 6.95 -23.97 23.54
CA GLU A 209 7.82 -22.90 23.06
C GLU A 209 7.77 -22.80 21.53
N TRP A 210 8.02 -21.59 20.99
CA TRP A 210 8.08 -21.33 19.55
C TRP A 210 9.18 -22.15 18.85
N PRO A 211 8.86 -23.23 18.08
CA PRO A 211 9.85 -24.15 17.57
C PRO A 211 10.31 -23.81 16.14
N TYR A 212 9.84 -22.70 15.58
CA TYR A 212 9.98 -22.39 14.16
C TYR A 212 11.30 -21.66 13.86
N HIS A 213 11.92 -22.02 12.74
CA HIS A 213 13.22 -21.52 12.29
C HIS A 213 13.24 -21.40 10.76
N GLY A 214 14.08 -20.49 10.25
CA GLY A 214 14.26 -20.30 8.80
C GLY A 214 13.10 -19.55 8.15
N ALA A 215 13.11 -19.46 6.82
CA ALA A 215 12.13 -18.69 6.08
C ALA A 215 10.74 -19.37 5.99
N GLY A 216 9.70 -18.57 5.83
CA GLY A 216 8.33 -19.06 5.68
C GLY A 216 7.30 -17.94 5.64
N ILE A 217 6.04 -18.32 5.83
CA ILE A 217 4.91 -17.38 5.94
C ILE A 217 4.27 -17.58 7.31
N VAL A 218 4.06 -16.48 8.02
CA VAL A 218 3.34 -16.46 9.30
C VAL A 218 1.97 -15.88 9.05
N LEU A 219 0.93 -16.64 9.38
CA LEU A 219 -0.45 -16.19 9.40
C LEU A 219 -0.94 -16.17 10.85
N PHE A 220 -1.64 -15.12 11.25
CA PHE A 220 -2.30 -15.06 12.54
C PHE A 220 -3.73 -14.55 12.38
N HIS A 221 -4.60 -15.07 13.23
CA HIS A 221 -6.00 -14.68 13.29
C HIS A 221 -6.22 -13.73 14.46
N GLU A 222 -7.22 -12.85 14.35
CA GLU A 222 -7.58 -11.89 15.41
C GLU A 222 -7.94 -12.53 16.76
N ASP A 223 -8.39 -13.79 16.75
CA ASP A 223 -8.66 -14.59 17.97
C ASP A 223 -7.39 -15.20 18.61
N GLY A 224 -6.21 -14.98 18.01
CA GLY A 224 -4.92 -15.46 18.48
C GLY A 224 -4.50 -16.84 17.95
N ARG A 225 -5.22 -17.45 17.00
CA ARG A 225 -4.69 -18.60 16.25
C ARG A 225 -3.48 -18.18 15.41
N VAL A 226 -2.51 -19.08 15.26
CA VAL A 226 -1.28 -18.84 14.48
C VAL A 226 -1.01 -20.06 13.61
N ILE A 227 -0.71 -19.83 12.34
CA ILE A 227 -0.33 -20.85 11.37
C ILE A 227 1.02 -20.45 10.78
N VAL A 228 1.93 -21.41 10.75
CA VAL A 228 3.25 -21.22 10.15
C VAL A 228 3.39 -22.18 8.97
N LEU A 229 3.66 -21.60 7.80
CA LEU A 229 4.01 -22.30 6.57
C LEU A 229 5.53 -22.20 6.37
N LYS A 230 6.25 -23.28 6.69
CA LYS A 230 7.71 -23.35 6.57
C LYS A 230 8.15 -23.54 5.12
N GLN A 231 9.19 -22.82 4.72
CA GLN A 231 9.85 -23.07 3.44
C GLN A 231 10.41 -24.50 3.35
N GLY A 232 10.26 -25.13 2.19
CA GLY A 232 10.64 -26.51 1.91
C GLY A 232 9.63 -27.56 2.39
N GLN A 233 8.84 -27.26 3.43
CA GLN A 233 7.85 -28.20 3.97
C GLN A 233 6.41 -27.87 3.56
N ASP A 234 5.98 -26.63 3.75
CA ASP A 234 4.61 -26.18 3.52
C ASP A 234 4.52 -25.29 2.26
N VAL A 235 5.59 -24.56 1.96
CA VAL A 235 5.75 -23.72 0.77
C VAL A 235 7.10 -23.98 0.13
N LYS A 236 7.17 -24.05 -1.19
CA LYS A 236 8.43 -24.38 -1.91
C LYS A 236 9.48 -23.27 -1.77
N THR A 237 9.07 -22.02 -1.96
CA THR A 237 9.95 -20.84 -2.04
C THR A 237 9.85 -19.93 -0.81
N GLY A 238 8.81 -20.08 0.00
CA GLY A 238 8.51 -19.12 1.08
C GLY A 238 7.91 -17.82 0.59
N ASP A 239 7.64 -17.67 -0.71
CA ASP A 239 7.25 -16.41 -1.33
C ASP A 239 5.76 -16.29 -1.56
N ILE A 240 5.27 -15.06 -1.38
CA ILE A 240 3.97 -14.64 -1.89
C ILE A 240 4.21 -13.80 -3.13
N LYS A 241 3.44 -14.10 -4.16
CA LYS A 241 3.41 -13.36 -5.42
C LYS A 241 2.04 -12.75 -5.60
N LEU A 242 2.00 -11.53 -6.10
CA LEU A 242 0.80 -10.87 -6.56
C LEU A 242 0.65 -11.15 -8.06
N ALA A 243 -0.43 -11.82 -8.42
CA ALA A 243 -0.78 -12.22 -9.78
C ALA A 243 -2.07 -11.52 -10.21
N PHE A 244 -1.98 -10.70 -11.25
CA PHE A 244 -3.16 -10.03 -11.80
C PHE A 244 -4.08 -11.01 -12.53
N THR A 245 -5.39 -10.78 -12.47
CA THR A 245 -6.33 -11.42 -13.40
C THR A 245 -6.07 -10.91 -14.82
N GLN A 246 -6.65 -11.55 -15.83
CA GLN A 246 -6.52 -11.03 -17.20
C GLN A 246 -7.02 -9.58 -17.29
N GLU A 247 -8.21 -9.31 -16.76
CA GLU A 247 -8.81 -7.98 -16.71
C GLU A 247 -7.93 -6.99 -15.91
N GLY A 248 -7.45 -7.39 -14.74
CA GLY A 248 -6.56 -6.57 -13.92
C GLY A 248 -5.23 -6.26 -14.61
N GLY A 249 -4.69 -7.20 -15.39
CA GLY A 249 -3.46 -7.04 -16.14
C GLY A 249 -3.63 -6.13 -17.36
N GLU A 250 -4.74 -6.24 -18.08
CA GLU A 250 -5.11 -5.34 -19.17
C GLU A 250 -5.33 -3.90 -18.67
N TRP A 251 -6.00 -3.76 -17.52
CA TRP A 251 -6.26 -2.47 -16.88
C TRP A 251 -4.99 -1.79 -16.36
N SER A 252 -4.15 -2.51 -15.61
CA SER A 252 -2.95 -1.96 -14.96
C SER A 252 -1.72 -1.92 -15.88
N GLY A 253 -1.69 -2.75 -16.92
CA GLY A 253 -0.49 -3.01 -17.74
C GLY A 253 0.52 -3.96 -17.08
N ILE A 254 0.17 -4.60 -15.96
CA ILE A 254 1.03 -5.54 -15.25
C ILE A 254 0.65 -6.97 -15.63
N THR A 255 1.56 -7.65 -16.34
CA THR A 255 1.33 -9.00 -16.88
C THR A 255 2.17 -10.09 -16.22
N ARG A 256 3.07 -9.71 -15.31
CA ARG A 256 3.95 -10.64 -14.60
C ARG A 256 3.60 -10.67 -13.12
N ASP A 257 3.75 -11.84 -12.53
CA ASP A 257 3.70 -12.03 -11.09
C ASP A 257 4.83 -11.23 -10.43
N ILE A 258 4.50 -10.50 -9.36
CA ILE A 258 5.45 -9.67 -8.62
C ILE A 258 5.56 -10.18 -7.18
N HIS A 259 6.78 -10.29 -6.66
CA HIS A 259 6.97 -10.73 -5.28
C HIS A 259 6.44 -9.70 -4.28
N TYR A 260 5.77 -10.18 -3.23
CA TYR A 260 5.23 -9.38 -2.14
C TYR A 260 5.75 -9.88 -0.78
N SER A 261 6.25 -8.94 0.03
CA SER A 261 6.91 -9.21 1.32
C SER A 261 6.31 -8.47 2.51
N GLU A 262 5.38 -7.55 2.26
CA GLU A 262 4.80 -6.73 3.32
C GLU A 262 3.60 -7.42 3.97
N TRP A 263 3.03 -6.77 4.98
CA TRP A 263 1.84 -7.25 5.66
C TRP A 263 0.63 -7.28 4.73
N PHE A 264 -0.18 -8.33 4.84
CA PHE A 264 -1.43 -8.46 4.11
C PHE A 264 -2.53 -8.99 5.04
N ASP A 265 -3.78 -8.72 4.67
CA ASP A 265 -4.92 -9.46 5.20
C ASP A 265 -5.49 -10.44 4.18
N ILE A 266 -6.19 -11.42 4.71
CA ILE A 266 -7.00 -12.35 3.93
C ILE A 266 -8.43 -11.85 4.00
N ILE A 267 -8.98 -11.58 2.82
CA ILE A 267 -10.30 -10.98 2.67
C ILE A 267 -11.18 -11.87 1.81
N VAL A 268 -12.48 -11.74 2.03
CA VAL A 268 -13.52 -12.36 1.23
C VAL A 268 -14.20 -11.26 0.42
N PRO A 269 -13.99 -11.17 -0.90
CA PRO A 269 -14.71 -10.23 -1.75
C PRO A 269 -16.21 -10.55 -1.75
N GLU A 270 -17.07 -9.54 -1.86
CA GLU A 270 -18.52 -9.78 -2.03
C GLU A 270 -18.84 -10.48 -3.35
N LYS A 271 -18.04 -10.20 -4.39
CA LYS A 271 -18.15 -10.80 -5.73
C LYS A 271 -16.75 -11.12 -6.25
N GLU A 272 -16.47 -12.36 -6.62
CA GLU A 272 -15.15 -12.74 -7.16
C GLU A 272 -14.76 -11.95 -8.41
N ALA A 273 -15.74 -11.57 -9.25
CA ALA A 273 -15.53 -10.75 -10.45
C ALA A 273 -14.97 -9.34 -10.16
N THR A 274 -14.94 -8.91 -8.90
CA THR A 274 -14.36 -7.62 -8.49
C THR A 274 -12.85 -7.70 -8.25
N VAL A 275 -12.27 -8.91 -8.25
CA VAL A 275 -10.85 -9.11 -7.94
C VAL A 275 -9.98 -8.83 -9.16
N LEU A 276 -9.07 -7.87 -9.04
CA LEU A 276 -8.09 -7.50 -10.07
C LEU A 276 -6.75 -8.24 -9.91
N ALA A 277 -6.42 -8.64 -8.69
CA ALA A 277 -5.21 -9.42 -8.42
C ALA A 277 -5.38 -10.34 -7.22
N TRP A 278 -4.66 -11.46 -7.26
CA TRP A 278 -4.64 -12.51 -6.25
C TRP A 278 -3.25 -12.64 -5.64
N TYR A 279 -3.19 -12.92 -4.34
CA TYR A 279 -2.00 -13.47 -3.72
C TYR A 279 -1.92 -14.96 -3.97
N LYS A 280 -0.75 -15.39 -4.46
CA LYS A 280 -0.43 -16.79 -4.75
C LYS A 280 0.85 -17.18 -4.03
N THR A 281 0.90 -18.39 -3.54
CA THR A 281 2.13 -18.98 -3.00
C THR A 281 2.30 -20.41 -3.49
N ASP A 282 3.55 -20.84 -3.64
CA ASP A 282 3.90 -22.16 -4.15
C ASP A 282 3.72 -23.21 -3.03
N LEU A 283 2.47 -23.52 -2.66
CA LEU A 283 2.15 -24.47 -1.60
C LEU A 283 2.60 -25.90 -1.96
N THR A 284 3.05 -26.64 -0.96
CA THR A 284 3.13 -28.11 -1.01
C THR A 284 1.78 -28.71 -0.63
N GLU A 285 1.58 -30.02 -0.83
CA GLU A 285 0.38 -30.72 -0.34
C GLU A 285 0.17 -30.51 1.17
N ASN A 286 1.26 -30.48 1.96
CA ASN A 286 1.18 -30.21 3.39
C ASN A 286 0.73 -28.78 3.70
N GLY A 287 1.21 -27.80 2.94
CA GLY A 287 0.77 -26.41 3.07
C GLY A 287 -0.69 -26.22 2.68
N GLN A 288 -1.13 -26.86 1.59
CA GLN A 288 -2.53 -26.85 1.17
C GLN A 288 -3.44 -27.43 2.25
N GLN A 289 -3.08 -28.58 2.83
CA GLN A 289 -3.86 -29.19 3.90
C GLN A 289 -3.93 -28.29 5.14
N LYS A 290 -2.81 -27.69 5.56
CA LYS A 290 -2.80 -26.74 6.69
C LYS A 290 -3.73 -25.55 6.50
N LEU A 291 -3.75 -24.96 5.29
CA LEU A 291 -4.65 -23.85 4.99
C LEU A 291 -6.11 -24.31 4.97
N MET A 292 -6.37 -25.48 4.36
CA MET A 292 -7.70 -26.08 4.32
C MET A 292 -8.26 -26.36 5.73
N ASP A 293 -7.46 -26.95 6.61
CA ASP A 293 -7.83 -27.24 8.01
C ASP A 293 -8.15 -25.96 8.81
N ALA A 294 -7.56 -24.84 8.40
CA ALA A 294 -7.80 -23.53 9.00
C ALA A 294 -8.95 -22.74 8.36
N GLY A 295 -9.55 -23.26 7.29
CA GLY A 295 -10.56 -22.56 6.50
C GLY A 295 -10.01 -21.39 5.69
N ILE A 296 -8.71 -21.40 5.37
CA ILE A 296 -8.04 -20.37 4.58
C ILE A 296 -7.94 -20.87 3.12
N PRO A 297 -8.36 -20.07 2.12
CA PRO A 297 -8.22 -20.46 0.72
C PRO A 297 -6.74 -20.45 0.30
N ALA A 298 -6.40 -21.28 -0.69
CA ALA A 298 -5.03 -21.37 -1.22
C ALA A 298 -4.58 -20.09 -1.95
N GLU A 299 -5.53 -19.33 -2.49
CA GLU A 299 -5.34 -18.02 -3.10
C GLU A 299 -6.33 -17.05 -2.43
N PHE A 300 -5.91 -15.81 -2.20
CA PHE A 300 -6.75 -14.79 -1.56
C PHE A 300 -6.62 -13.46 -2.30
N ALA A 301 -7.69 -12.66 -2.30
CA ALA A 301 -7.75 -11.43 -3.08
C ALA A 301 -6.73 -10.41 -2.57
N ALA A 302 -5.94 -9.83 -3.49
CA ALA A 302 -4.90 -8.85 -3.19
C ALA A 302 -5.32 -7.42 -3.55
N LEU A 303 -6.06 -7.27 -4.65
CA LEU A 303 -6.60 -5.99 -5.12
C LEU A 303 -8.03 -6.21 -5.59
N ILE A 304 -8.97 -5.46 -5.02
CA ILE A 304 -10.38 -5.47 -5.41
C ILE A 304 -10.73 -4.11 -6.00
N ARG A 305 -11.55 -4.13 -7.05
CA ARG A 305 -12.32 -2.99 -7.53
C ARG A 305 -13.80 -3.28 -7.43
N TYR A 306 -14.47 -2.59 -6.51
CA TYR A 306 -15.90 -2.71 -6.27
C TYR A 306 -16.65 -1.51 -6.82
N GLU A 307 -17.76 -1.77 -7.52
CA GLU A 307 -18.68 -0.75 -8.01
C GLU A 307 -20.01 -0.95 -7.26
N GLY A 308 -20.28 -0.07 -6.29
CA GLY A 308 -21.46 -0.09 -5.44
C GLY A 308 -22.12 1.29 -5.39
N TYR A 309 -22.21 1.86 -4.18
CA TYR A 309 -22.62 3.27 -4.02
C TYR A 309 -21.63 4.24 -4.66
N ASN A 310 -20.37 3.84 -4.70
CA ASN A 310 -19.24 4.51 -5.29
C ASN A 310 -18.30 3.48 -5.92
N ARG A 311 -17.28 3.98 -6.61
CA ARG A 311 -16.12 3.19 -6.99
C ARG A 311 -15.18 3.05 -5.80
N THR A 312 -14.82 1.82 -5.47
CA THR A 312 -13.86 1.53 -4.41
C THR A 312 -12.74 0.64 -4.90
N TYR A 313 -11.52 0.97 -4.46
CA TYR A 313 -10.34 0.14 -4.59
C TYR A 313 -9.88 -0.30 -3.20
N TYR A 314 -9.79 -1.60 -2.99
CA TYR A 314 -9.23 -2.15 -1.75
C TYR A 314 -7.95 -2.91 -2.03
N MET A 315 -6.86 -2.51 -1.38
CA MET A 315 -5.55 -3.14 -1.44
C MET A 315 -5.36 -3.95 -0.16
N ALA A 316 -5.37 -5.29 -0.28
CA ALA A 316 -5.25 -6.22 0.84
C ALA A 316 -3.81 -6.34 1.37
N GLY A 317 -3.06 -5.24 1.34
CA GLY A 317 -1.71 -5.13 1.83
C GLY A 317 -1.24 -3.68 1.87
N SER A 318 -0.06 -3.47 2.44
CA SER A 318 0.68 -2.20 2.42
C SER A 318 1.34 -1.99 1.05
N PHE A 319 0.61 -1.40 0.09
CA PHE A 319 1.08 -1.23 -1.28
C PHE A 319 1.79 0.12 -1.46
N GLY A 320 1.27 1.16 -0.80
CA GLY A 320 1.70 2.55 -0.95
C GLY A 320 2.92 2.94 -0.12
N GLU A 321 3.39 2.05 0.73
CA GLU A 321 4.56 2.29 1.58
C GLU A 321 5.79 2.61 0.73
N LEU A 322 6.38 3.75 1.02
CA LEU A 322 7.60 4.23 0.37
C LEU A 322 8.59 4.57 1.49
N GLU A 323 9.82 4.05 1.46
CA GLU A 323 10.81 4.43 2.47
C GLU A 323 11.52 5.72 2.05
N HIS A 324 11.94 5.80 0.78
CA HIS A 324 12.80 6.86 0.28
C HIS A 324 12.04 7.80 -0.65
N TYR A 325 11.73 9.00 -0.15
CA TYR A 325 11.06 10.01 -0.97
C TYR A 325 11.99 10.54 -2.07
N SER A 326 11.72 10.15 -3.32
CA SER A 326 12.60 10.49 -4.43
C SER A 326 12.43 11.94 -4.90
N PHE A 327 13.53 12.68 -5.02
CA PHE A 327 13.52 14.07 -5.49
C PHE A 327 13.12 14.22 -6.97
N TRP A 328 13.23 13.16 -7.77
CA TRP A 328 12.98 13.15 -9.22
C TRP A 328 11.49 13.19 -9.61
N ARG A 329 10.59 13.56 -8.70
CA ARG A 329 9.15 13.73 -8.98
C ARG A 329 8.84 14.76 -10.06
N ARG A 330 9.76 15.68 -10.35
CA ARG A 330 9.59 16.70 -11.41
C ARG A 330 10.17 16.29 -12.76
N ILE A 331 10.44 15.00 -12.97
CA ILE A 331 10.93 14.44 -14.23
C ILE A 331 9.80 13.65 -14.90
N LYS A 332 9.39 14.08 -16.09
CA LYS A 332 8.38 13.38 -16.88
C LYS A 332 8.87 11.99 -17.27
N GLY A 333 8.07 10.96 -16.98
CA GLY A 333 8.39 9.57 -17.30
C GLY A 333 9.34 8.86 -16.32
N TRP A 334 9.75 9.53 -15.23
CA TRP A 334 10.58 8.89 -14.20
C TRP A 334 9.89 7.68 -13.56
N ASP A 335 8.58 7.78 -13.35
CA ASP A 335 7.72 6.68 -12.92
C ASP A 335 7.86 5.46 -13.86
N VAL A 336 7.77 5.67 -15.18
CA VAL A 336 7.90 4.59 -16.18
C VAL A 336 9.29 3.96 -16.16
N VAL A 337 10.34 4.78 -16.04
CA VAL A 337 11.73 4.31 -15.93
C VAL A 337 11.88 3.44 -14.68
N LYS A 338 11.39 3.90 -13.53
CA LYS A 338 11.46 3.14 -12.27
C LYS A 338 10.66 1.84 -12.35
N THR A 339 9.44 1.86 -12.86
CA THR A 339 8.62 0.63 -13.03
C THR A 339 9.33 -0.41 -13.90
N LYS A 340 10.00 0.00 -14.99
CA LYS A 340 10.69 -0.91 -15.91
C LYS A 340 12.04 -1.39 -15.42
N LEU A 341 12.85 -0.51 -14.82
CA LEU A 341 14.24 -0.80 -14.47
C LEU A 341 14.42 -1.33 -13.06
N THR A 342 13.41 -1.20 -12.18
CA THR A 342 13.49 -1.71 -10.81
C THR A 342 13.42 -3.25 -10.84
N PRO A 343 14.50 -3.96 -10.42
CA PRO A 343 14.51 -5.42 -10.48
C PRO A 343 13.44 -6.03 -9.58
N ASP A 344 12.80 -7.12 -10.02
CA ASP A 344 11.95 -7.91 -9.13
C ASP A 344 12.77 -8.87 -8.29
N GLN A 345 13.52 -8.36 -7.31
CA GLN A 345 14.41 -9.16 -6.45
C GLN A 345 14.18 -8.80 -4.99
N LYS A 346 14.29 -9.79 -4.09
CA LYS A 346 14.22 -9.56 -2.63
C LYS A 346 15.32 -8.58 -2.20
N GLY A 347 14.99 -7.72 -1.24
CA GLY A 347 15.92 -6.72 -0.69
C GLY A 347 16.10 -5.46 -1.54
N VAL A 348 15.43 -5.34 -2.69
CA VAL A 348 15.41 -4.07 -3.45
C VAL A 348 14.42 -3.10 -2.79
N PRO A 349 14.85 -1.92 -2.31
CA PRO A 349 13.97 -0.96 -1.67
C PRO A 349 12.88 -0.45 -2.61
N ASP A 350 11.69 -0.19 -2.05
CA ASP A 350 10.52 0.37 -2.74
C ASP A 350 10.10 -0.40 -4.02
N ARG A 351 10.55 -1.65 -4.18
CA ARG A 351 10.31 -2.45 -5.39
C ARG A 351 8.82 -2.56 -5.70
N PHE A 352 8.05 -2.96 -4.70
CA PHE A 352 6.62 -3.17 -4.85
C PHE A 352 5.90 -1.87 -5.18
N TYR A 353 6.29 -0.78 -4.52
CA TYR A 353 5.80 0.56 -4.81
C TYR A 353 5.99 0.92 -6.30
N TRP A 354 7.19 0.76 -6.86
CA TRP A 354 7.46 1.12 -8.26
C TRP A 354 6.82 0.17 -9.28
N LYS A 355 6.76 -1.13 -8.98
CA LYS A 355 6.30 -2.15 -9.95
C LYS A 355 4.79 -2.35 -9.94
N VAL A 356 4.12 -2.10 -8.82
CA VAL A 356 2.69 -2.36 -8.64
C VAL A 356 1.94 -1.08 -8.25
N TYR A 357 2.29 -0.44 -7.14
CA TYR A 357 1.49 0.67 -6.63
C TYR A 357 1.44 1.86 -7.58
N VAL A 358 2.57 2.30 -8.15
CA VAL A 358 2.61 3.42 -9.11
C VAL A 358 1.72 3.19 -10.35
N PRO A 359 1.87 2.09 -11.11
CA PRO A 359 0.99 1.84 -12.26
C PRO A 359 -0.48 1.69 -11.88
N VAL A 360 -0.80 1.01 -10.77
CA VAL A 360 -2.17 0.85 -10.26
C VAL A 360 -2.78 2.20 -9.86
N MET A 361 -2.08 2.98 -9.04
CA MET A 361 -2.58 4.26 -8.54
C MET A 361 -2.78 5.27 -9.67
N LYS A 362 -1.88 5.29 -10.68
CA LYS A 362 -2.08 6.13 -11.86
C LYS A 362 -3.37 5.81 -12.61
N LYS A 363 -3.75 4.52 -12.68
CA LYS A 363 -5.01 4.11 -13.31
C LYS A 363 -6.21 4.55 -12.49
N ILE A 364 -6.15 4.37 -11.17
CA ILE A 364 -7.19 4.86 -10.25
C ILE A 364 -7.37 6.37 -10.41
N LEU A 365 -6.30 7.16 -10.34
CA LEU A 365 -6.36 8.62 -10.47
C LEU A 365 -6.90 9.09 -11.83
N GLN A 366 -6.48 8.42 -12.92
CA GLN A 366 -6.99 8.69 -14.27
C GLN A 366 -8.50 8.43 -14.37
N GLU A 367 -8.97 7.36 -13.74
CA GLU A 367 -10.38 7.01 -13.70
C GLU A 367 -11.23 8.02 -12.93
N VAL A 368 -10.73 8.48 -11.77
CA VAL A 368 -11.42 9.54 -11.01
C VAL A 368 -11.48 10.83 -11.82
N GLN A 369 -10.38 11.21 -12.47
CA GLN A 369 -10.33 12.41 -13.32
C GLN A 369 -11.31 12.37 -14.50
N THR A 370 -11.47 11.20 -15.13
CA THR A 370 -12.29 11.06 -16.35
C THR A 370 -13.75 10.73 -16.06
N GLY A 371 -14.07 10.30 -14.83
CA GLY A 371 -15.39 9.76 -14.48
C GLY A 371 -15.76 8.47 -15.21
N GLN A 372 -14.84 7.87 -15.99
CA GLN A 372 -15.11 6.71 -16.82
C GLN A 372 -14.94 5.40 -16.04
N ALA A 373 -15.77 4.40 -16.35
CA ALA A 373 -15.52 3.00 -16.02
C ALA A 373 -14.91 2.31 -17.27
N PRO A 374 -13.72 1.69 -17.21
CA PRO A 374 -13.13 0.94 -18.32
C PRO A 374 -13.99 -0.20 -18.89
N TRP A 375 -14.98 -0.68 -18.13
CA TRP A 375 -15.74 -1.89 -18.41
C TRP A 375 -17.20 -1.56 -18.77
N GLN A 376 -17.41 -0.79 -19.84
CA GLN A 376 -18.73 -0.68 -20.48
C GLN A 376 -18.85 -1.67 -21.64
#